data_AF-A0A519LEH9-F1
#
_entry.id   AF-A0A519LEH9-F1
#
_cell.length_a   1.000
_cell.length_b   1.000
_cell.length_c   1.000
_cell.angle_alpha   90.00
_cell.angle_beta   90.00
_cell.angle_gamma   90.00
#
_symmetry.space_group_name_H-M   'P 1'
#
loop_
_entity.id
_entity.type
_entity.pdbx_description
1 polymer ?
#
loop_
_entity_poly.entity_id
_entity_poly.type
_entity_poly.pdbx_seq_one_letter_code
_entity_poly.pdbx_strand_id
1 'polypeptide(L)'
;MRRAVLLVVGIALFVGFVSLGTWQVQRRAWKLDLIDRVDQRVHAAPVPVPSASEWPGIDAARHEYLPVTVRGQWLPGKTVLTQAVTALGSGFWVVSALQQDDGTAVLVNRGFIPQEQRAEWARPAPAAPSTTPLA
;
A
#
# COMPACT_ATOMS: atom_id res chain seq x y z
N MET A 1 -8.21 -45.38 35.11
CA MET A 1 -8.00 -44.95 33.70
C MET A 1 -8.90 -43.79 33.28
N ARG A 2 -10.24 -43.87 33.34
CA ARG A 2 -11.15 -42.76 32.96
C ARG A 2 -10.85 -41.39 33.60
N ARG A 3 -10.57 -41.34 34.92
CA ARG A 3 -10.24 -40.09 35.62
C ARG A 3 -8.94 -39.46 35.13
N ALA A 4 -7.91 -40.27 34.84
CA ALA A 4 -6.64 -39.80 34.31
C ALA A 4 -6.82 -39.22 32.90
N VAL A 5 -7.63 -39.86 32.05
CA VAL A 5 -7.96 -39.35 30.70
C VAL A 5 -8.68 -38.00 30.79
N LEU A 6 -9.68 -37.87 31.67
CA LEU A 6 -10.39 -36.59 31.85
C LEU A 6 -9.47 -35.47 32.35
N LEU A 7 -8.52 -35.77 33.25
CA LEU A 7 -7.54 -34.80 33.72
C LEU A 7 -6.58 -34.37 32.60
N VAL A 8 -6.09 -35.30 31.79
CA VAL A 8 -5.22 -34.98 30.65
C VAL A 8 -5.95 -34.12 29.62
N VAL A 9 -7.20 -34.46 29.29
CA VAL A 9 -8.03 -33.66 28.38
C VAL A 9 -8.30 -32.27 28.98
N GLY A 10 -8.61 -32.19 30.26
CA GLY A 10 -8.82 -30.91 30.96
C GLY A 10 -7.58 -30.00 30.92
N ILE A 11 -6.40 -30.56 31.18
CA ILE A 11 -5.12 -29.82 31.10
C ILE A 11 -4.84 -29.37 29.67
N ALA A 12 -5.05 -30.26 28.68
CA ALA A 12 -4.83 -29.93 27.28
C ALA A 12 -5.75 -28.78 26.80
N LEU A 13 -7.03 -28.82 27.18
CA LEU A 13 -7.99 -27.76 26.88
C LEU A 13 -7.60 -26.45 27.59
N PHE A 14 -7.20 -26.52 28.85
CA PHE A 14 -6.77 -25.34 29.61
C PHE A 14 -5.55 -24.66 28.96
N VAL A 15 -4.50 -25.42 28.63
CA VAL A 15 -3.32 -24.90 27.93
C VAL A 15 -3.69 -24.33 26.55
N GLY A 16 -4.57 -25.02 25.82
CA GLY A 16 -5.08 -24.55 24.54
C GLY A 16 -5.79 -23.20 24.64
N PHE A 17 -6.71 -23.06 25.59
CA PHE A 17 -7.44 -21.81 25.80
C PHE A 17 -6.56 -20.67 26.29
N VAL A 18 -5.60 -20.93 27.19
CA VAL A 18 -4.64 -19.90 27.65
C VAL A 18 -3.74 -19.43 26.51
N SER A 19 -3.24 -20.36 25.69
CA SER A 19 -2.41 -20.04 24.53
C SER A 19 -3.19 -19.23 23.50
N LEU A 20 -4.43 -19.63 23.20
CA LEU A 20 -5.27 -18.93 22.26
C LEU A 20 -5.69 -17.55 22.78
N GLY A 21 -6.03 -17.43 24.07
CA GLY A 21 -6.33 -16.16 24.71
C GLY A 21 -5.14 -15.19 24.66
N THR A 22 -3.94 -15.69 24.94
CA THR A 22 -2.70 -14.91 24.84
C THR A 22 -2.45 -14.44 23.41
N TRP A 23 -2.64 -15.33 22.43
CA TRP A 23 -2.50 -14.98 21.02
C TRP A 23 -3.51 -13.90 20.59
N GLN A 24 -4.77 -13.99 21.02
CA GLN A 24 -5.78 -12.98 20.72
C GLN A 24 -5.39 -11.61 21.28
N VAL A 25 -4.90 -11.55 22.53
CA VAL A 25 -4.44 -10.30 23.16
C VAL A 25 -3.24 -9.72 22.41
N GLN A 26 -2.23 -10.54 22.08
CA GLN A 26 -1.06 -10.11 21.31
C GLN A 26 -1.46 -9.62 19.91
N ARG A 27 -2.34 -10.35 19.22
CA ARG A 27 -2.86 -9.98 17.90
C ARG A 27 -3.61 -8.66 17.94
N ARG A 28 -4.40 -8.42 19.00
CA ARG A 28 -5.08 -7.15 19.23
C ARG A 28 -4.09 -6.02 19.49
N ALA A 29 -3.13 -6.24 20.39
CA ALA A 29 -2.11 -5.23 20.71
C ALA A 29 -1.32 -4.83 19.46
N TRP A 30 -0.85 -5.79 18.67
CA TRP A 30 -0.15 -5.53 17.41
C TRP A 30 -1.00 -4.72 16.41
N LYS A 31 -2.30 -5.01 16.32
CA LYS A 31 -3.22 -4.22 15.47
C LYS A 31 -3.38 -2.79 15.97
N LEU A 32 -3.54 -2.60 17.28
CA LEU A 32 -3.66 -1.26 17.88
C LEU A 32 -2.38 -0.45 17.65
N ASP A 33 -1.23 -1.06 17.87
CA ASP A 33 0.08 -0.47 17.60
C ASP A 33 0.24 -0.04 16.14
N LEU A 34 -0.28 -0.83 15.20
CA LEU A 34 -0.30 -0.48 13.79
C LEU A 34 -1.22 0.72 13.55
N ILE A 35 -2.43 0.71 14.09
CA ILE A 35 -3.39 1.82 13.95
C ILE A 35 -2.80 3.12 14.51
N ASP A 36 -2.25 3.11 15.72
CA ASP A 36 -1.66 4.31 16.34
C ASP A 36 -0.49 4.86 15.51
N ARG A 37 0.36 3.98 14.94
CA ARG A 37 1.44 4.41 14.03
C ARG A 37 0.91 5.02 12.74
N VAL A 38 -0.15 4.47 12.16
CA VAL A 38 -0.76 5.03 10.95
C VAL A 38 -1.44 6.35 11.26
N ASP A 39 -2.23 6.42 12.33
CA ASP A 39 -3.00 7.60 12.74
C ASP A 39 -2.09 8.81 12.99
N GLN A 40 -0.99 8.61 13.72
CA GLN A 40 0.00 9.67 13.96
C GLN A 40 0.66 10.17 12.67
N ARG A 41 0.80 9.33 11.64
CA ARG A 41 1.53 9.67 10.41
C ARG A 41 0.64 10.23 9.32
N VAL A 42 -0.57 9.71 9.18
CA VAL A 42 -1.47 10.14 8.11
C VAL A 42 -1.87 11.61 8.26
N HIS A 43 -1.79 12.14 9.48
CA HIS A 43 -2.04 13.54 9.81
C HIS A 43 -0.78 14.43 9.83
N ALA A 44 0.41 13.87 9.59
CA ALA A 44 1.64 14.64 9.52
C ALA A 44 1.68 15.54 8.28
N ALA A 45 2.46 16.62 8.33
CA ALA A 45 2.69 17.45 7.17
C ALA A 45 3.40 16.64 6.06
N PRO A 46 2.94 16.71 4.80
CA PRO A 46 3.59 15.97 3.71
C PRO A 46 5.05 16.38 3.53
N VAL A 47 5.95 15.40 3.40
CA VAL A 47 7.37 15.62 3.13
C VAL A 47 7.70 15.37 1.66
N PRO A 48 8.79 15.91 1.10
CA PRO A 48 9.22 15.53 -0.26
C PRO A 48 9.47 14.03 -0.38
N VAL A 49 9.20 13.45 -1.54
CA VAL A 49 9.55 12.04 -1.82
C VAL A 49 11.07 11.84 -1.67
N PRO A 50 11.54 10.75 -1.03
CA PRO A 50 12.96 10.45 -0.94
C PRO A 50 13.61 10.35 -2.32
N SER A 51 14.81 10.89 -2.44
CA SER A 51 15.60 10.83 -3.67
C SER A 51 16.08 9.40 -3.96
N ALA A 52 16.43 9.12 -5.21
CA ALA A 52 16.84 7.77 -5.63
C ALA A 52 18.02 7.19 -4.83
N SER A 53 18.91 8.03 -4.33
CA SER A 53 20.03 7.63 -3.48
C SER A 53 19.61 7.19 -2.08
N GLU A 54 18.45 7.63 -1.59
CA GLU A 54 17.92 7.30 -0.26
C GLU A 54 17.07 6.03 -0.27
N TRP A 55 16.65 5.55 -1.45
CA TRP A 55 15.80 4.38 -1.59
C TRP A 55 16.32 3.09 -0.94
N PRO A 56 17.64 2.79 -0.92
CA PRO A 56 18.15 1.63 -0.20
C PRO A 56 17.86 1.65 1.31
N GLY A 57 17.57 2.81 1.88
CA GLY A 57 17.20 2.99 3.29
C GLY A 57 15.69 3.01 3.55
N ILE A 58 14.85 2.80 2.54
CA ILE A 58 13.39 2.77 2.71
C ILE A 58 12.98 1.47 3.40
N ASP A 59 12.47 1.63 4.63
CA ASP A 59 11.82 0.56 5.38
C ASP A 59 10.34 0.89 5.69
N ALA A 60 9.54 -0.15 5.92
CA ALA A 60 8.13 -0.01 6.27
C ALA A 60 7.93 0.68 7.63
N ALA A 61 8.84 0.46 8.58
CA ALA A 61 8.72 1.04 9.91
C ALA A 61 8.74 2.58 9.89
N ARG A 62 9.43 3.20 8.92
CA ARG A 62 9.59 4.65 8.79
C ARG A 62 8.78 5.28 7.67
N HIS A 63 8.58 4.58 6.55
CA HIS A 63 8.01 5.19 5.33
C HIS A 63 6.59 4.75 5.02
N GLU A 64 6.10 3.67 5.64
CA GLU A 64 4.72 3.22 5.42
C GLU A 64 3.73 4.27 5.96
N TYR A 65 2.76 4.65 5.12
CA TYR A 65 1.75 5.68 5.36
C TYR A 65 2.30 7.10 5.58
N LEU A 66 3.57 7.36 5.27
CA LEU A 66 4.12 8.70 5.32
C LEU A 66 3.51 9.57 4.20
N PRO A 67 2.86 10.71 4.51
CA PRO A 67 2.37 11.60 3.48
C PRO A 67 3.56 12.23 2.74
N VAL A 68 3.59 12.06 1.42
CA VAL A 68 4.66 12.60 0.58
C VAL A 68 4.12 13.49 -0.53
N THR A 69 4.90 14.51 -0.89
CA THR A 69 4.68 15.36 -2.07
C THR A 69 5.74 15.04 -3.12
N VAL A 70 5.28 14.81 -4.34
CA VAL A 70 6.14 14.63 -5.52
C VAL A 70 5.63 15.54 -6.64
N ARG A 71 6.57 16.11 -7.40
CA ARG A 71 6.29 16.91 -8.59
C ARG A 71 7.02 16.31 -9.78
N GLY A 72 6.38 16.37 -10.94
CA GLY A 72 6.89 15.76 -12.15
C GLY A 72 5.85 15.71 -13.25
N GLN A 73 6.18 15.01 -14.33
CA GLN A 73 5.30 14.81 -15.48
C GLN A 73 4.91 13.34 -15.61
N TRP A 74 3.64 13.08 -15.90
CA TRP A 74 3.18 11.71 -16.15
C TRP A 74 3.77 11.19 -17.44
N LEU A 75 4.38 10.01 -17.41
CA LEU A 75 4.94 9.39 -18.62
C LEU A 75 3.80 8.79 -19.47
N PRO A 76 3.57 9.30 -20.71
CA PRO A 76 2.52 8.79 -21.58
C PRO A 76 2.70 7.30 -21.87
N GLY A 77 1.60 6.54 -21.79
CA GLY A 77 1.63 5.09 -22.04
C GLY A 77 2.33 4.27 -20.95
N LYS A 78 2.76 4.88 -19.83
CA LYS A 78 3.33 4.19 -18.66
C LYS A 78 2.32 4.13 -17.51
N THR A 79 1.10 3.68 -17.83
CA THR A 79 0.04 3.39 -16.86
C THR A 79 -0.29 1.91 -16.91
N VAL A 80 -0.31 1.26 -15.75
CA VAL A 80 -0.67 -0.14 -15.58
C VAL A 80 -1.96 -0.22 -14.77
N LEU A 81 -2.88 -1.05 -15.25
CA LEU A 81 -4.14 -1.35 -14.56
C LEU A 81 -4.02 -2.72 -13.90
N THR A 82 -3.95 -2.76 -12.57
CA THR A 82 -3.88 -4.02 -11.82
C THR A 82 -5.26 -4.35 -11.27
N GLN A 83 -5.74 -5.57 -11.51
CA GLN A 83 -7.04 -6.01 -11.01
C GLN A 83 -7.14 -5.91 -9.49
N ALA A 84 -8.30 -5.50 -9.01
CA ALA A 84 -8.58 -5.35 -7.60
C ALA A 84 -10.04 -5.68 -7.27
N VAL A 85 -10.27 -6.21 -6.08
CA VAL A 85 -11.60 -6.34 -5.49
C VAL A 85 -11.63 -5.47 -4.24
N THR A 86 -12.53 -4.50 -4.23
CA THR A 86 -12.70 -3.56 -3.11
C THR A 86 -14.14 -3.62 -2.59
N ALA A 87 -14.46 -2.83 -1.56
CA ALA A 87 -15.85 -2.67 -1.12
C ALA A 87 -16.78 -2.11 -2.22
N LEU A 88 -16.21 -1.48 -3.25
CA LEU A 88 -16.93 -0.96 -4.42
C LEU A 88 -17.14 -2.03 -5.51
N GLY A 89 -16.68 -3.26 -5.30
CA GLY A 89 -16.73 -4.35 -6.27
C GLY A 89 -15.40 -4.60 -6.99
N SER A 90 -15.48 -5.33 -8.10
CA SER A 90 -14.34 -5.63 -8.97
C SER A 90 -13.97 -4.45 -9.85
N GLY A 91 -12.68 -4.17 -10.00
CA GLY A 91 -12.18 -3.13 -10.89
C GLY A 91 -10.65 -3.14 -10.98
N PHE A 92 -10.04 -1.95 -11.07
CA PHE A 92 -8.60 -1.80 -11.27
C PHE A 92 -8.02 -0.71 -10.38
N TRP A 93 -6.84 -0.95 -9.81
CA TRP A 93 -5.96 0.13 -9.38
C TRP A 93 -5.24 0.71 -10.60
N VAL A 94 -5.22 2.03 -10.68
CA VAL A 94 -4.48 2.76 -11.70
C VAL A 94 -3.10 3.10 -11.14
N VAL A 95 -2.04 2.51 -11.69
CA VAL A 95 -0.66 2.83 -11.32
C VAL A 95 0.03 3.50 -12.49
N SER A 96 0.42 4.77 -12.35
CA SER A 96 1.08 5.54 -13.40
C SER A 96 2.50 5.96 -12.98
N ALA A 97 3.44 5.95 -13.93
CA ALA A 97 4.78 6.46 -13.70
C ALA A 97 4.82 7.99 -13.82
N LEU A 98 5.34 8.65 -12.79
CA LEU A 98 5.60 10.08 -12.74
C LEU A 98 7.11 10.31 -12.82
N GLN A 99 7.58 11.01 -13.85
CA GLN A 99 8.98 11.39 -14.00
C GLN A 99 9.24 12.73 -13.31
N GLN A 100 10.20 12.75 -12.40
CA GLN A 100 10.70 13.94 -11.71
C GLN A 100 11.69 14.70 -12.60
N ASP A 101 12.01 15.94 -12.22
CA ASP A 101 12.91 16.83 -12.97
C ASP A 101 14.34 16.28 -13.11
N ASP A 102 14.75 15.41 -12.19
CA ASP A 102 16.05 14.71 -12.19
C ASP A 102 16.06 13.46 -13.10
N GLY A 103 14.95 13.18 -13.79
CA GLY A 103 14.77 12.02 -14.67
C GLY A 103 14.33 10.74 -13.94
N THR A 104 14.34 10.73 -12.61
CA THR A 104 13.88 9.61 -11.78
C THR A 104 12.38 9.39 -11.97
N ALA A 105 11.94 8.14 -11.99
CA ALA A 105 10.52 7.80 -12.11
C ALA A 105 9.99 7.17 -10.82
N VAL A 106 8.84 7.66 -10.33
CA VAL A 106 8.10 7.11 -9.19
C VAL A 106 6.77 6.55 -9.67
N LEU A 107 6.41 5.34 -9.21
CA LEU A 107 5.09 4.77 -9.48
C LEU A 107 4.09 5.32 -8.47
N VAL A 108 3.01 5.90 -8.98
CA VAL A 108 1.95 6.49 -8.16
C VAL A 108 0.66 5.73 -8.40
N ASN A 109 0.06 5.21 -7.33
CA ASN A 109 -1.31 4.71 -7.36
C ASN A 109 -2.28 5.90 -7.39
N ARG A 110 -2.99 6.07 -8.51
CA ARG A 110 -3.92 7.18 -8.77
C ARG A 110 -5.36 6.87 -8.36
N GLY A 111 -5.58 5.73 -7.72
CA GLY A 111 -6.88 5.32 -7.18
C GLY A 111 -7.49 4.12 -7.90
N PHE A 112 -8.68 3.77 -7.44
CA PHE A 112 -9.48 2.67 -7.97
C PHE A 112 -10.44 3.17 -9.03
N ILE A 113 -10.60 2.39 -10.10
CA ILE A 113 -11.62 2.60 -11.12
C ILE A 113 -12.47 1.34 -11.32
N PRO A 114 -13.80 1.49 -11.50
CA PRO A 114 -14.67 0.42 -11.97
C PRO A 114 -14.31 -0.07 -13.39
N GLN A 115 -14.82 -1.24 -13.76
CA GLN A 115 -14.55 -1.87 -15.06
C GLN A 115 -14.95 -0.99 -16.26
N GLU A 116 -15.99 -0.18 -16.10
CA GLU A 116 -16.55 0.69 -17.14
C GLU A 116 -15.55 1.78 -17.56
N GLN A 117 -14.71 2.23 -16.63
CA GLN A 117 -13.71 3.29 -16.87
C GLN A 117 -12.39 2.74 -17.41
N ARG A 118 -12.23 1.41 -17.52
CA ARG A 118 -10.96 0.79 -17.94
C ARG A 118 -10.48 1.30 -19.30
N ALA A 119 -11.39 1.44 -20.28
CA ALA A 119 -11.03 1.81 -21.64
C ALA A 119 -10.44 3.24 -21.75
N GLU A 120 -10.89 4.14 -20.89
CA GLU A 120 -10.39 5.52 -20.83
C GLU A 120 -8.95 5.55 -20.30
N TRP A 121 -8.69 4.82 -19.20
CA TRP A 121 -7.39 4.78 -18.55
C TRP A 121 -6.37 3.88 -19.25
N ALA A 122 -6.83 2.92 -20.05
CA ALA A 122 -5.96 2.08 -20.87
C ALA A 122 -5.44 2.79 -22.13
N ARG A 123 -6.05 3.93 -22.50
CA ARG A 123 -5.60 4.69 -23.68
C ARG A 123 -4.28 5.41 -23.34
N PRO A 124 -3.25 5.32 -24.19
CA PRO A 124 -2.06 6.15 -24.05
C PRO A 124 -2.46 7.63 -24.12
N ALA A 125 -1.94 8.46 -23.20
CA ALA A 125 -2.11 9.90 -23.31
C ALA A 125 -1.50 10.37 -24.65
N PRO A 126 -2.15 11.30 -25.37
CA PRO A 126 -1.59 11.84 -26.61
C PRO A 126 -0.21 12.46 -26.33
N ALA A 127 0.76 12.16 -27.19
CA ALA A 127 2.11 12.73 -27.08
C ALA A 127 2.01 14.26 -27.12
N ALA A 128 2.75 14.93 -26.23
CA ALA A 128 2.88 16.38 -26.28
C ALA A 128 3.39 16.80 -27.68
N PRO A 129 2.87 17.89 -28.28
CA PRO A 129 3.35 18.36 -29.57
C PRO A 129 4.85 18.67 -29.46
N SER A 130 5.66 18.00 -30.27
CA SER A 130 7.08 18.33 -30.42
C SER A 130 7.18 19.73 -31.03
N THR A 131 7.48 20.73 -30.21
CA THR A 131 7.93 22.04 -30.72
C THR A 131 9.32 21.85 -31.31
N THR A 132 9.38 21.58 -32.61
CA THR A 132 10.61 21.71 -33.40
C THR A 132 10.96 23.20 -33.46
N PRO A 133 12.12 23.65 -32.95
CA PRO A 133 12.58 25.01 -33.20
C PRO A 133 12.87 25.13 -34.70
N LEU A 134 12.14 26.00 -35.39
CA LEU A 134 12.54 26.43 -36.72
C LEU A 134 13.82 27.25 -36.57
N ALA A 135 14.89 26.76 -37.20
CA ALA A 135 16.16 27.47 -37.37
C ALA A 135 16.01 28.64 -38.35
#